data_AF-A0A6S7JW51-F1
#
_entry.id   AF-A0A6S7JW51-F1
#
_cell.length_a   1.000
_cell.length_b   1.000
_cell.length_c   1.000
_cell.angle_alpha   90.00
_cell.angle_beta   90.00
_cell.angle_gamma   90.00
#
_symmetry.space_group_name_H-M   'P 1'
#
loop_
_entity.id
_entity.type
_entity.pdbx_description
1 polymer ?
#
loop_
_entity_poly.entity_id
_entity_poly.type
_entity_poly.pdbx_seq_one_letter_code
_entity_poly.pdbx_strand_id
1 'polypeptide(L)'
;MALSGIELPVMQWDGENLKENWRRFKQHVELMFSGPLRSKTEAEKCSYLLIWVGQKGRDIYNTWSDISETNRGKLKTYYDRFEKHVNPKANPVFARYKFHNKIQGPTEPVEEFTTELQLLAQDCEFHDQNEMVRDRIVFGTNSNKVREKLIMEGAELTLEKSYTNRKNL
;
A
#
# COMPACT_ATOMS: atom_id res chain seq x y z
N MET A 1 5.90 -19.92 -20.91
CA MET A 1 6.68 -18.70 -20.66
C MET A 1 7.41 -18.91 -19.35
N ALA A 2 8.75 -18.89 -19.34
CA ALA A 2 9.52 -19.10 -18.13
C ALA A 2 9.54 -17.79 -17.32
N LEU A 3 9.16 -17.84 -16.05
CA LEU A 3 9.23 -16.69 -15.12
C LEU A 3 10.67 -16.44 -14.63
N SER A 4 11.67 -16.87 -15.40
CA SER A 4 13.08 -16.78 -15.00
C SER A 4 13.53 -15.34 -14.90
N GLY A 5 14.03 -14.93 -13.72
CA GLY A 5 14.51 -13.58 -13.46
C GLY A 5 13.42 -12.57 -13.08
N ILE A 6 12.16 -12.99 -12.97
CA ILE A 6 11.07 -12.15 -12.47
C ILE A 6 10.82 -12.54 -11.01
N GLU A 7 10.87 -11.55 -10.11
CA GLU A 7 10.49 -11.75 -8.71
C GLU A 7 9.02 -12.19 -8.65
N LEU A 8 8.72 -13.22 -7.87
CA LEU A 8 7.35 -13.72 -7.73
C LEU A 8 6.63 -12.99 -6.59
N PRO A 9 5.32 -12.76 -6.72
CA PRO A 9 4.53 -12.29 -5.60
C PRO A 9 4.62 -13.25 -4.41
N VAL A 10 4.83 -12.71 -3.21
CA VAL A 10 4.83 -13.46 -1.96
C VAL A 10 4.04 -12.67 -0.91
N MET A 11 3.00 -13.29 -0.36
CA MET A 11 2.22 -12.66 0.71
C MET A 11 2.96 -12.76 2.04
N GLN A 12 3.23 -11.61 2.66
CA GLN A 12 3.80 -11.53 4.00
C GLN A 12 2.68 -11.50 5.04
N TRP A 13 2.39 -12.66 5.63
CA TRP A 13 1.35 -12.82 6.64
C TRP A 13 1.75 -12.42 8.05
N ASP A 14 3.03 -12.20 8.27
CA ASP A 14 3.62 -11.81 9.54
C ASP A 14 4.09 -10.36 9.39
N GLY A 15 3.75 -9.53 10.37
CA GLY A 15 4.02 -8.09 10.31
C GLY A 15 2.94 -7.29 11.02
N GLU A 16 3.30 -6.07 11.39
CA GLU A 16 2.46 -5.19 12.19
C GLU A 16 1.32 -4.53 11.38
N ASN A 17 1.46 -4.48 10.05
CA ASN A 17 0.47 -3.91 9.14
C ASN A 17 0.08 -4.90 8.03
N LEU A 18 -0.78 -5.86 8.38
CA LEU A 18 -1.24 -6.90 7.45
C LEU A 18 -2.00 -6.33 6.24
N LYS A 19 -2.68 -5.18 6.40
CA LYS A 19 -3.41 -4.49 5.33
C LYS A 19 -2.46 -3.97 4.25
N GLU A 20 -1.37 -3.34 4.66
CA GLU A 20 -0.31 -2.89 3.76
C GLU A 20 0.34 -4.06 3.00
N ASN A 21 0.68 -5.13 3.72
CA ASN A 21 1.28 -6.32 3.12
C ASN A 21 0.36 -6.92 2.05
N TRP A 22 -0.94 -7.01 2.33
CA TRP A 22 -1.94 -7.48 1.36
C TRP A 22 -2.03 -6.56 0.15
N ARG A 23 -2.04 -5.23 0.35
CA ARG A 23 -2.09 -4.24 -0.74
C ARG A 23 -0.88 -4.38 -1.68
N ARG A 24 0.33 -4.43 -1.13
CA ARG A 24 1.58 -4.61 -1.90
C ARG A 24 1.60 -5.94 -2.64
N PHE A 25 1.19 -7.02 -1.96
CA PHE A 25 1.07 -8.35 -2.56
C PHE A 25 0.08 -8.37 -3.73
N LYS A 26 -1.15 -7.88 -3.52
CA LYS A 26 -2.19 -7.80 -4.55
C LYS A 26 -1.74 -7.00 -5.77
N GLN A 27 -1.07 -5.85 -5.55
CA GLN A 27 -0.50 -5.05 -6.63
C GLN A 27 0.51 -5.86 -7.47
N HIS A 28 1.44 -6.58 -6.82
CA HIS A 28 2.42 -7.41 -7.53
C HIS A 28 1.73 -8.53 -8.34
N VAL A 29 0.72 -9.19 -7.76
CA VAL A 29 -0.09 -10.20 -8.46
C VAL A 29 -0.79 -9.60 -9.70
N GLU A 30 -1.38 -8.42 -9.58
CA GLU A 30 -2.05 -7.72 -10.69
C GLU A 30 -1.08 -7.33 -11.80
N LEU A 31 0.15 -6.91 -11.46
CA LEU A 31 1.23 -6.67 -12.43
C LEU A 31 1.62 -7.96 -13.17
N MET A 32 1.72 -9.08 -12.46
CA MET A 32 1.99 -10.39 -13.10
C MET A 32 0.90 -10.77 -14.09
N PHE A 33 -0.37 -10.57 -13.73
CA PHE A 33 -1.52 -10.93 -14.58
C PHE A 33 -1.82 -9.92 -15.69
N SER A 34 -1.30 -8.70 -15.62
CA SER A 34 -1.40 -7.72 -16.71
C SER A 34 -0.20 -7.79 -17.67
N GLY A 35 0.96 -8.27 -17.20
CA GLY A 35 2.17 -8.44 -17.99
C GLY A 35 2.50 -9.92 -18.26
N PRO A 36 3.50 -10.52 -17.56
CA PRO A 36 4.06 -11.84 -17.90
C PRO A 36 3.04 -12.98 -18.03
N LEU A 37 1.94 -12.94 -17.28
CA LEU A 37 0.91 -13.97 -17.25
C LEU A 37 -0.43 -13.50 -17.84
N ARG A 38 -0.42 -12.47 -18.68
CA ARG A 38 -1.63 -11.90 -19.29
C ARG A 38 -2.48 -12.92 -20.06
N SER A 39 -1.84 -13.88 -20.72
CA SER A 39 -2.52 -14.91 -21.52
C SER A 39 -3.14 -16.04 -20.70
N LYS A 40 -2.95 -16.05 -19.38
CA LYS A 40 -3.50 -17.08 -18.49
C LYS A 40 -5.01 -16.92 -18.34
N THR A 41 -5.69 -18.06 -18.31
CA THR A 41 -7.11 -18.13 -17.97
C THR A 41 -7.34 -17.65 -16.54
N GLU A 42 -8.54 -17.19 -16.22
CA GLU A 42 -8.87 -16.77 -14.86
C GLU A 42 -8.69 -17.91 -13.83
N ALA A 43 -8.98 -19.15 -14.21
CA ALA A 43 -8.74 -20.32 -13.36
C ALA A 43 -7.25 -20.57 -13.08
N GLU A 44 -6.39 -20.43 -14.11
CA GLU A 44 -4.93 -20.48 -13.92
C GLU A 44 -4.45 -19.34 -13.02
N LYS A 45 -4.97 -18.11 -13.18
CA LYS A 45 -4.63 -16.98 -12.31
C LYS A 45 -5.06 -17.22 -10.85
N CYS A 46 -6.23 -17.81 -10.61
CA CYS A 46 -6.64 -18.23 -9.27
C CYS A 46 -5.62 -19.23 -8.67
N SER A 47 -5.14 -20.17 -9.49
CA SER A 47 -4.13 -21.14 -9.07
C SER A 47 -2.80 -20.47 -8.72
N TYR A 48 -2.32 -19.53 -9.54
CA TYR A 48 -1.12 -18.73 -9.25
C TYR A 48 -1.27 -17.91 -7.96
N LEU A 49 -2.42 -17.26 -7.76
CA LEU A 49 -2.71 -16.54 -6.53
C LEU A 49 -2.59 -17.47 -5.31
N LEU A 50 -3.17 -18.68 -5.35
CA LEU A 50 -3.08 -19.67 -4.26
C LEU A 50 -1.65 -20.19 -4.01
N ILE A 51 -0.80 -20.22 -5.04
CA ILE A 51 0.62 -20.52 -4.88
C ILE A 51 1.31 -19.38 -4.12
N TRP A 52 1.10 -18.15 -4.57
CA TRP A 52 1.78 -16.94 -4.08
C TRP A 52 1.30 -16.42 -2.72
N VAL A 53 0.06 -16.70 -2.33
CA VAL A 53 -0.42 -16.45 -0.95
C VAL A 53 0.23 -17.38 0.07
N GLY A 54 0.98 -18.41 -0.34
CA GLY A 54 1.69 -19.30 0.57
C GLY A 54 0.78 -20.19 1.43
N GLN A 55 1.38 -20.93 2.36
CA GLN A 55 0.66 -21.97 3.12
C GLN A 55 -0.47 -21.39 3.99
N LYS A 56 -0.19 -20.34 4.77
CA LYS A 56 -1.19 -19.67 5.62
C LYS A 56 -2.38 -19.14 4.82
N GLY A 57 -2.14 -18.62 3.61
CA GLY A 57 -3.21 -18.21 2.70
C GLY A 57 -4.05 -19.38 2.20
N ARG A 58 -3.42 -20.52 1.88
CA ARG A 58 -4.13 -21.74 1.50
C ARG A 58 -4.92 -22.34 2.67
N ASP A 59 -4.42 -22.24 3.89
CA ASP A 59 -5.17 -22.68 5.08
C ASP A 59 -6.45 -21.84 5.25
N ILE A 60 -6.39 -20.52 5.04
CA ILE A 60 -7.57 -19.64 5.01
C ILE A 60 -8.51 -20.02 3.85
N TYR A 61 -7.98 -20.29 2.67
CA TYR A 61 -8.78 -20.75 1.52
C TYR A 61 -9.53 -22.04 1.83
N ASN A 62 -8.89 -22.99 2.52
CA ASN A 62 -9.50 -24.27 2.89
C ASN A 62 -10.67 -24.13 3.87
N THR A 63 -10.84 -22.98 4.54
CA THR A 63 -12.02 -22.72 5.39
C THR A 63 -13.22 -22.17 4.60
N TRP A 64 -13.10 -21.94 3.28
CA TRP A 64 -14.19 -21.41 2.46
C TRP A 64 -15.12 -22.54 1.98
N SER A 65 -16.12 -22.87 2.79
CA SER A 65 -17.10 -23.93 2.50
C SER A 65 -18.22 -23.51 1.54
N ASP A 66 -18.37 -22.21 1.26
CA ASP A 66 -19.52 -21.59 0.60
C ASP A 66 -19.21 -21.01 -0.79
N ILE A 67 -18.10 -21.40 -1.41
CA ILE A 67 -17.74 -20.94 -2.76
C ILE A 67 -18.32 -21.89 -3.83
N SER A 68 -19.22 -21.36 -4.66
CA SER A 68 -19.79 -22.09 -5.79
C SER A 68 -18.74 -22.35 -6.88
N GLU A 69 -18.95 -23.40 -7.68
CA GLU A 69 -18.03 -23.77 -8.77
C GLU A 69 -17.78 -22.60 -9.74
N THR A 70 -18.85 -21.88 -10.12
CA THR A 70 -18.77 -20.69 -10.96
C THR A 70 -17.90 -19.58 -10.35
N ASN A 71 -17.83 -19.48 -9.03
CA ASN A 71 -17.04 -18.46 -8.34
C ASN A 71 -15.60 -18.93 -8.04
N ARG A 72 -15.32 -20.25 -8.06
CA ARG A 72 -13.96 -20.79 -7.93
C ARG A 72 -13.04 -20.38 -9.08
N GLY A 73 -13.61 -20.09 -10.25
CA GLY A 73 -12.88 -19.60 -11.43
C GLY A 73 -12.77 -18.08 -11.56
N LYS A 74 -13.19 -17.29 -10.56
CA LYS A 74 -13.18 -15.82 -10.62
C LYS A 74 -12.14 -15.25 -9.67
N LEU A 75 -11.11 -14.61 -10.20
CA LEU A 75 -10.03 -14.04 -9.39
C LEU A 75 -10.53 -13.02 -8.37
N LYS A 76 -11.52 -12.20 -8.75
CA LYS A 76 -12.16 -11.22 -7.86
C LYS A 76 -12.70 -11.86 -6.58
N THR A 77 -13.27 -13.07 -6.65
CA THR A 77 -13.80 -13.76 -5.46
C THR A 77 -12.71 -14.03 -4.43
N TYR A 78 -11.51 -14.38 -4.87
CA TYR A 78 -10.38 -14.63 -3.97
C TYR A 78 -9.88 -13.32 -3.36
N TYR A 79 -9.75 -12.26 -4.16
CA TYR A 79 -9.38 -10.94 -3.64
C TYR A 79 -10.36 -10.45 -2.57
N ASP A 80 -11.66 -10.46 -2.86
CA ASP A 80 -12.68 -9.99 -1.92
C ASP A 80 -12.64 -10.78 -0.59
N ARG A 81 -12.44 -12.11 -0.66
CA ARG A 81 -12.41 -12.97 0.54
C ARG A 81 -11.14 -12.80 1.36
N PHE A 82 -9.98 -12.75 0.73
CA PHE A 82 -8.73 -12.49 1.44
C PHE A 82 -8.72 -11.06 2.03
N GLU A 83 -9.22 -10.08 1.30
CA GLU A 83 -9.38 -8.71 1.78
C GLU A 83 -10.33 -8.66 2.99
N LYS A 84 -11.45 -9.40 2.97
CA LYS A 84 -12.33 -9.57 4.15
C LYS A 84 -11.65 -10.26 5.34
N HIS A 85 -10.66 -11.12 5.12
CA HIS A 85 -9.89 -11.73 6.20
C HIS A 85 -8.84 -10.76 6.78
N VAL A 86 -8.23 -9.95 5.92
CA VAL A 86 -7.16 -9.01 6.29
C VAL A 86 -7.72 -7.74 6.93
N ASN A 87 -8.81 -7.19 6.41
CA ASN A 87 -9.32 -5.86 6.79
C ASN A 87 -9.75 -5.75 8.26
N PRO A 88 -10.41 -6.75 8.90
CA PRO A 88 -10.72 -6.68 10.33
C PRO A 88 -9.49 -6.66 11.24
N LYS A 89 -8.32 -7.04 10.70
CA LYS A 89 -7.03 -7.00 11.40
C LYS A 89 -6.27 -5.71 11.10
N ALA A 90 -6.87 -4.78 10.35
CA ALA A 90 -6.32 -3.45 10.18
C ALA A 90 -6.24 -2.75 11.55
N ASN A 91 -5.15 -2.05 11.78
CA ASN A 91 -4.98 -1.21 12.96
C ASN A 91 -4.70 0.23 12.48
N PRO A 92 -5.76 1.01 12.18
CA PRO A 92 -5.60 2.39 11.72
C PRO A 92 -4.83 3.24 12.72
N VAL A 93 -4.94 2.97 14.02
CA VAL A 93 -4.16 3.68 15.06
C VAL A 93 -2.67 3.41 14.90
N PHE A 94 -2.28 2.18 14.62
CA PHE A 94 -0.89 1.83 14.38
C PHE A 94 -0.35 2.40 13.06
N ALA A 95 -1.15 2.39 11.99
CA ALA A 95 -0.79 3.06 10.74
C ALA A 95 -0.57 4.56 10.95
N ARG A 96 -1.47 5.22 11.70
CA ARG A 96 -1.34 6.63 12.11
C ARG A 96 -0.12 6.87 12.98
N TYR A 97 0.22 5.96 13.89
CA TYR A 97 1.45 6.02 14.68
C TYR A 97 2.68 6.01 13.78
N LYS A 98 2.76 5.09 12.81
CA LYS A 98 3.87 5.07 11.83
C LYS A 98 3.94 6.37 11.02
N PHE A 99 2.79 6.83 10.51
CA PHE A 99 2.67 8.07 9.76
C PHE A 99 3.15 9.29 10.57
N HIS A 100 2.71 9.44 11.82
CA HIS A 100 3.05 10.59 12.64
C HIS A 100 4.50 10.57 13.16
N ASN A 101 5.13 9.40 13.24
CA ASN A 101 6.56 9.29 13.59
C ASN A 101 7.50 9.48 12.40
N LYS A 102 7.00 9.47 11.16
CA LYS A 102 7.85 9.69 9.99
C LYS A 102 8.31 11.15 9.94
N ILE A 103 9.62 11.33 10.05
CA ILE A 103 10.34 12.59 9.89
C ILE A 103 11.31 12.49 8.72
N GLN A 104 11.62 13.62 8.10
CA GLN A 104 12.57 13.69 7.01
C GLN A 104 13.98 13.42 7.54
N GLY A 105 14.67 12.43 6.98
CA GLY A 105 16.05 12.12 7.33
C GLY A 105 17.01 13.26 6.99
N PRO A 106 18.21 13.34 7.58
CA PRO A 106 19.16 14.44 7.36
C PRO A 106 19.54 14.67 5.90
N THR A 107 19.57 13.58 5.11
CA THR A 107 19.94 13.58 3.69
C THR A 107 18.81 13.07 2.79
N GLU A 108 17.60 12.88 3.34
CA GLU A 108 16.47 12.34 2.60
C GLU A 108 15.90 13.39 1.63
N PRO A 109 15.85 13.10 0.32
CA PRO A 109 15.18 13.94 -0.65
C PRO A 109 13.72 14.17 -0.27
N VAL A 110 13.21 15.35 -0.61
CA VAL A 110 11.85 15.76 -0.28
C VAL A 110 10.83 14.88 -0.99
N GLU A 111 11.13 14.49 -2.22
CA GLU A 111 10.31 13.62 -3.05
C GLU A 111 10.18 12.23 -2.42
N GLU A 112 11.26 11.69 -1.87
CA GLU A 112 11.28 10.40 -1.18
C GLU A 112 10.44 10.49 0.10
N PHE A 113 10.70 11.49 0.94
CA PHE A 113 9.94 11.74 2.15
C PHE A 113 8.43 11.91 1.89
N THR A 114 8.07 12.66 0.85
CA THR A 114 6.68 12.88 0.45
C THR A 114 6.03 11.58 -0.04
N THR A 115 6.74 10.80 -0.84
CA THR A 115 6.27 9.51 -1.35
C THR A 115 6.00 8.55 -0.20
N GLU A 116 6.91 8.46 0.77
CA GLU A 116 6.71 7.62 1.95
C GLU A 116 5.50 8.05 2.79
N LEU A 117 5.31 9.35 3.02
CA LEU A 117 4.13 9.86 3.73
C LEU A 117 2.83 9.53 3.00
N GLN A 118 2.80 9.68 1.67
CA GLN A 118 1.64 9.32 0.87
C GLN A 118 1.32 7.83 0.93
N LEU A 119 2.35 6.96 0.96
CA LEU A 119 2.18 5.52 1.11
C LEU A 119 1.64 5.14 2.49
N LEU A 120 2.21 5.71 3.56
CA LEU A 120 1.79 5.45 4.94
C LEU A 120 0.34 5.90 5.19
N ALA A 121 -0.08 7.00 4.57
CA ALA A 121 -1.41 7.56 4.78
C ALA A 121 -2.54 6.69 4.21
N GLN A 122 -2.26 5.78 3.26
CA GLN A 122 -3.27 4.90 2.63
C GLN A 122 -3.97 3.97 3.63
N ASP A 123 -3.27 3.59 4.70
CA ASP A 123 -3.80 2.66 5.72
C ASP A 123 -4.30 3.38 6.98
N CYS A 124 -4.20 4.71 7.03
CA CYS A 124 -4.58 5.52 8.19
C CYS A 124 -6.08 5.80 8.31
N GLU A 125 -6.86 5.56 7.26
CA GLU A 125 -8.31 5.87 7.23
C GLU A 125 -8.59 7.33 7.63
N PHE A 126 -7.75 8.24 7.13
CA PHE A 126 -7.97 9.68 7.30
C PHE A 126 -9.18 10.12 6.49
N HIS A 127 -9.93 11.10 7.02
CA HIS A 127 -11.02 11.72 6.28
C HIS A 127 -10.50 12.49 5.07
N ASP A 128 -9.48 13.33 5.29
CA ASP A 128 -8.72 14.00 4.25
C ASP A 128 -7.24 13.56 4.31
N GLN A 129 -6.87 12.67 3.40
CA GLN A 129 -5.49 12.18 3.31
C GLN A 129 -4.52 13.27 2.87
N ASN A 130 -4.95 14.18 1.98
CA ASN A 130 -4.08 15.21 1.44
C ASN A 130 -3.74 16.25 2.50
N GLU A 131 -4.74 16.62 3.31
CA GLU A 131 -4.56 17.51 4.46
C GLU A 131 -3.55 16.92 5.45
N MET A 132 -3.72 15.65 5.83
CA MET A 132 -2.82 15.01 6.79
C MET A 132 -1.39 14.91 6.26
N VAL A 133 -1.21 14.55 4.99
CA VAL A 133 0.12 14.49 4.35
C VAL A 133 0.76 15.87 4.29
N ARG A 134 0.01 16.91 3.88
CA ARG A 134 0.48 18.31 3.88
C ARG A 134 1.00 18.71 5.26
N ASP A 135 0.20 18.49 6.31
CA ASP A 135 0.56 18.87 7.67
C ASP A 135 1.80 18.10 8.15
N ARG A 136 1.86 16.81 7.82
CA ARG A 136 3.01 15.98 8.17
C ARG A 136 4.29 16.40 7.45
N ILE A 137 4.20 16.92 6.21
CA ILE A 137 5.35 17.51 5.49
C ILE A 137 5.86 18.76 6.22
N VAL A 138 4.97 19.63 6.71
CA VAL A 138 5.33 20.84 7.48
C VAL A 138 5.99 20.45 8.80
N PHE A 139 5.37 19.57 9.56
CA PHE A 139 5.85 19.22 10.90
C PHE A 139 7.05 18.25 10.87
N GLY A 140 7.16 17.41 9.83
CA GLY A 140 8.16 16.36 9.73
C GLY A 140 9.42 16.75 8.97
N THR A 141 9.48 17.92 8.33
CA THR A 141 10.70 18.36 7.63
C THR A 141 11.86 18.63 8.56
N ASN A 142 13.06 18.32 8.06
CA ASN A 142 14.33 18.57 8.74
C ASN A 142 14.82 20.04 8.61
N SER A 143 14.19 20.85 7.76
CA SER A 143 14.62 22.24 7.50
C SER A 143 13.67 23.26 8.13
N ASN A 144 14.16 23.96 9.15
CA ASN A 144 13.39 25.04 9.81
C ASN A 144 13.00 26.15 8.83
N LYS A 145 13.93 26.57 7.96
CA LYS A 145 13.67 27.58 6.91
C LYS A 145 12.52 27.17 6.01
N VAL A 146 12.48 25.89 5.61
CA VAL A 146 11.38 25.42 4.77
C VAL A 146 10.09 25.35 5.57
N ARG A 147 10.12 24.86 6.81
CA ARG A 147 8.95 24.83 7.69
C ARG A 147 8.30 26.21 7.82
N GLU A 148 9.09 27.24 8.10
CA GLU A 148 8.62 28.63 8.20
C GLU A 148 7.97 29.11 6.89
N LYS A 149 8.63 28.87 5.74
CA LYS A 149 8.09 29.25 4.43
C LYS A 149 6.75 28.55 4.14
N LEU A 150 6.62 27.27 4.48
CA LEU A 150 5.36 26.54 4.29
C LEU A 150 4.25 27.07 5.21
N ILE A 151 4.57 27.43 6.45
CA ILE A 151 3.60 28.03 7.39
C ILE A 151 3.11 29.39 6.87
N MET A 152 3.99 30.18 6.26
CA MET A 152 3.64 31.50 5.69
C MET A 152 2.64 31.43 4.52
N GLU A 153 2.53 30.29 3.83
CA GLU A 153 1.49 30.08 2.80
C GLU A 153 0.08 30.06 3.41
N GLY A 154 -0.05 29.80 4.72
CA GLY A 154 -1.31 29.88 5.45
C GLY A 154 -2.41 28.98 4.87
N ALA A 155 -3.61 29.54 4.71
CA ALA A 155 -4.78 28.82 4.17
C ALA A 155 -4.60 28.36 2.72
N GLU A 156 -3.67 28.97 1.98
CA GLU A 156 -3.40 28.66 0.57
C GLU A 156 -2.44 27.47 0.39
N LEU A 157 -1.92 26.91 1.49
CA LEU A 157 -1.04 25.75 1.44
C LEU A 157 -1.81 24.49 1.06
N THR A 158 -1.52 23.98 -0.13
CA THR A 158 -1.99 22.69 -0.62
C THR A 158 -0.91 21.63 -0.47
N LEU A 159 -1.31 20.34 -0.54
CA LEU A 159 -0.36 19.23 -0.62
C LEU A 159 0.65 19.45 -1.76
N GLU A 160 0.19 19.84 -2.95
CA GLU A 160 1.05 20.06 -4.12
C GLU A 160 2.11 21.16 -3.88
N LYS A 161 1.71 22.29 -3.28
CA LYS A 161 2.64 23.38 -2.95
C LYS A 161 3.67 22.95 -1.90
N SER A 162 3.31 22.05 -0.98
CA SER A 162 4.16 21.65 0.14
C SER A 162 5.45 20.93 -0.27
N TYR A 163 5.46 20.26 -1.42
CA TYR A 163 6.66 19.61 -1.98
C TYR A 163 7.21 20.30 -3.24
N THR A 164 6.43 21.14 -3.93
CA THR A 164 6.90 21.88 -5.13
C THR A 164 7.77 23.08 -4.77
N ASN A 165 7.44 23.80 -3.69
CA ASN A 165 8.13 25.04 -3.28
C ASN A 165 9.57 24.84 -2.75
N ARG A 166 10.05 23.59 -2.75
CA ARG A 166 11.38 23.15 -2.29
C ARG A 166 12.42 22.99 -3.39
N LYS A 167 12.03 22.94 -4.68
CA LYS A 167 12.98 22.84 -5.81
C LYS A 167 13.72 24.15 -6.12
N ASN A 168 13.33 25.25 -5.47
CA ASN A 168 13.90 26.59 -5.63
C ASN A 168 14.64 27.06 -4.36
N LEU A 169 15.07 26.13 -3.50
CA LEU A 169 15.81 26.37 -2.26
C LEU A 169 17.04 25.46 -2.19
#